data_AF-A0A1B6FAI9-F1
#
_entry.id   AF-A0A1B6FAI9-F1
#
_cell.length_a   1.000
_cell.length_b   1.000
_cell.length_c   1.000
_cell.angle_alpha   90.00
_cell.angle_beta   90.00
_cell.angle_gamma   90.00
#
_symmetry.space_group_name_H-M   'P 1'
#
loop_
_entity.id
_entity.type
_entity.pdbx_description
1 polymer ?
#
loop_
_entity_poly.entity_id
_entity_poly.type
_entity_poly.pdbx_seq_one_letter_code
_entity_poly.pdbx_strand_id
1 'polypeptide(L)'
;MVGVDVGFENPLFACLEIDYEEADTDVTGEAVHKTQQTLTFYELDLGLNHVVRKYSEPLEEHANFLVSVPGGNDGPSGVLICSENYLTYKNLGDQHDIRCPIPRRRNDLDDPERGMIFVCSATHKTKSMFFFLAQTEQGDIFKVTLEIDEDMVTEIKLKYFDTVPVATAMCVMKTGFLFVAAEFGNHYLYQIAHLGDDDDEPEFSSAMPLEEGDTFFFAPRPLKNLVLVDEMDSLSPILACQVADLANEDTPQLYMACGRGPRSSIRVLRHGLEVSEMAVSELPGNPNAVWTVKKRVDDVAGLG
;
A
#
# COMPACT_ATOMS: atom_id res chain seq x y z
N MET A 1 -3.87 10.28 12.76
CA MET A 1 -2.81 10.72 13.68
C MET A 1 -1.59 9.84 13.47
N VAL A 2 -0.39 10.41 13.49
CA VAL A 2 0.90 9.70 13.40
C VAL A 2 1.87 10.26 14.43
N GLY A 3 2.80 9.44 14.91
CA GLY A 3 3.95 9.92 15.68
C GLY A 3 5.00 10.51 14.73
N VAL A 4 5.58 11.64 15.12
CA VAL A 4 6.67 12.28 14.38
C VAL A 4 7.99 11.83 15.00
N ASP A 5 8.91 11.34 14.18
CA ASP A 5 10.20 10.85 14.66
C ASP A 5 11.12 12.04 14.97
N VAL A 6 11.23 12.43 16.23
CA VAL A 6 12.03 13.57 16.71
C VAL A 6 13.33 13.13 17.40
N GLY A 7 13.75 11.88 17.23
CA GLY A 7 14.88 11.32 17.94
C GLY A 7 14.63 11.22 19.46
N PHE A 8 15.33 12.06 20.24
CA PHE A 8 15.25 12.07 21.71
C PHE A 8 14.59 13.33 22.29
N GLU A 9 14.04 14.21 21.45
CA GLU A 9 13.29 15.38 21.88
C GLU A 9 11.90 15.02 22.43
N ASN A 10 11.17 16.01 22.94
CA ASN A 10 9.80 15.84 23.39
C ASN A 10 8.93 15.21 22.29
N PRO A 11 8.19 14.11 22.57
CA PRO A 11 7.39 13.44 21.55
C PRO A 11 6.37 14.35 20.87
N LEU A 12 6.33 14.28 19.54
CA LEU A 12 5.39 15.01 18.70
C LEU A 12 4.39 14.06 18.03
N PHE A 13 3.13 14.47 17.98
CA PHE A 13 2.05 13.79 17.28
C PHE A 13 1.42 14.72 16.27
N ALA A 14 1.37 14.30 15.01
CA ALA A 14 0.71 15.03 13.94
C ALA A 14 -0.65 14.40 13.64
N CYS A 15 -1.69 15.21 13.49
CA CYS A 15 -2.99 14.75 13.05
C CYS A 15 -3.69 15.74 12.13
N LEU A 16 -4.59 15.19 11.34
CA LEU A 16 -5.48 15.93 10.47
C LEU A 16 -6.76 16.23 11.26
N GLU A 17 -7.12 17.50 11.38
CA GLU A 17 -8.28 17.97 12.13
C GLU A 17 -9.21 18.76 11.21
N ILE A 18 -10.51 18.74 11.52
CA ILE A 18 -11.53 19.56 10.85
C ILE A 18 -12.43 20.09 11.96
N ASP A 19 -12.52 21.41 12.06
CA ASP A 19 -13.48 22.06 12.96
C ASP A 19 -14.81 22.23 12.25
N TYR A 20 -15.88 21.68 12.83
CA TYR A 20 -17.22 21.68 12.26
C TYR A 20 -18.21 22.54 13.05
N GLU A 21 -17.77 23.30 14.06
CA GLU A 21 -18.66 24.13 14.89
C GLU A 21 -19.41 25.20 14.07
N GLU A 22 -18.71 25.91 13.19
CA GLU A 22 -19.32 26.90 12.30
C GLU A 22 -20.28 26.24 11.30
N ALA A 23 -19.93 25.08 10.77
CA ALA A 23 -20.74 24.33 9.82
C ALA A 23 -22.06 23.83 10.43
N ASP A 24 -22.06 23.41 11.70
CA ASP A 24 -23.25 22.93 12.40
C ASP A 24 -24.28 24.05 12.67
N THR A 25 -23.81 25.29 12.79
CA THR A 25 -24.67 26.45 13.09
C THR A 25 -25.15 27.20 11.83
N ASP A 26 -24.49 26.98 10.70
CA ASP A 26 -24.80 27.65 9.44
C ASP A 26 -25.92 26.92 8.65
N VAL A 27 -27.13 27.48 8.72
CA VAL A 27 -28.29 26.99 7.97
C VAL A 27 -28.18 27.17 6.44
N THR A 28 -27.22 27.98 5.96
CA THR A 28 -27.04 28.24 4.51
C THR A 28 -26.20 27.16 3.84
N GLY A 29 -25.36 26.45 4.61
CA GLY A 29 -24.42 25.45 4.10
C GLY A 29 -23.16 26.05 3.45
N GLU A 30 -22.95 27.37 3.50
CA GLU A 30 -21.73 27.99 2.97
C GLU A 30 -20.49 27.66 3.80
N ALA A 31 -20.64 27.53 5.12
CA ALA A 31 -19.54 27.24 6.03
C ALA A 31 -18.86 25.89 5.68
N VAL A 32 -19.64 24.87 5.32
CA VAL A 32 -19.13 23.54 4.92
C VAL A 32 -18.12 23.64 3.78
N HIS A 33 -18.33 24.54 2.82
CA HIS A 33 -17.44 24.71 1.67
C HIS A 33 -16.19 25.56 1.99
N LYS A 34 -16.21 26.32 3.09
CA LYS A 34 -15.09 27.16 3.54
C LYS A 34 -14.23 26.44 4.58
N THR A 35 -14.77 25.46 5.28
CA THR A 35 -14.04 24.69 6.30
C THR A 35 -12.89 23.92 5.67
N GLN A 36 -11.67 24.26 6.07
CA GLN A 36 -10.45 23.58 5.64
C GLN A 36 -10.01 22.55 6.69
N GLN A 37 -9.36 21.49 6.23
CA GLN A 37 -8.66 20.57 7.11
C GLN A 37 -7.35 21.20 7.57
N THR A 38 -6.99 21.02 8.83
CA THR A 38 -5.75 21.52 9.43
C THR A 38 -4.81 20.39 9.78
N LEU A 39 -3.51 20.60 9.58
CA LEU A 39 -2.47 19.75 10.15
C LEU A 39 -2.05 20.33 11.50
N THR A 40 -2.30 19.58 12.56
CA THR A 40 -2.04 19.99 13.94
C THR A 40 -0.95 19.13 14.55
N PHE A 41 0.05 19.75 15.17
CA PHE A 41 1.10 19.09 15.94
C PHE A 41 0.87 19.28 17.44
N TYR A 42 0.82 18.16 18.15
CA TYR A 42 0.76 18.10 19.60
C TYR A 42 2.11 17.69 20.16
N GLU A 43 2.61 18.44 21.14
CA GLU A 43 3.85 18.13 21.84
C GLU A 43 3.56 17.65 23.26
N LEU A 44 4.14 16.52 23.62
CA LEU A 44 4.16 16.04 24.99
C LEU A 44 5.41 16.57 25.69
N ASP A 45 5.25 17.57 26.54
CA ASP A 45 6.33 18.06 27.39
C ASP A 45 6.55 17.07 28.55
N LEU A 46 7.65 16.32 28.50
CA LEU A 46 7.98 15.32 29.52
C LEU A 46 8.39 15.94 30.86
N GLY A 47 8.87 17.19 30.86
CA GLY A 47 9.25 17.90 32.07
C GLY A 47 8.04 18.42 32.85
N LEU A 48 7.04 18.93 32.13
CA LEU A 48 5.81 19.49 32.70
C LEU A 48 4.65 18.48 32.74
N ASN A 49 4.78 17.33 32.08
CA ASN A 49 3.79 16.26 31.99
C ASN A 49 2.41 16.73 31.49
N HIS A 50 2.39 17.48 30.39
CA HIS A 50 1.17 17.91 29.72
C HIS A 50 1.36 17.92 28.20
N VAL A 51 0.24 17.87 27.47
CA VAL A 51 0.22 17.95 26.01
C VAL A 51 -0.24 19.35 25.61
N VAL A 52 0.49 19.97 24.68
CA VAL A 52 0.14 21.27 24.11
C VAL A 52 -0.02 21.19 22.60
N ARG A 53 -0.97 21.96 22.06
CA ARG A 53 -1.06 22.19 20.63
C ARG A 53 0.05 23.17 20.23
N LYS A 54 1.16 22.63 19.71
CA LYS A 54 2.36 23.41 19.39
C LYS A 54 2.23 24.18 18.08
N TYR A 55 1.62 23.55 17.08
CA TYR A 55 1.49 24.09 15.74
C TYR A 55 0.16 23.65 15.12
N SER A 56 -0.41 24.50 14.26
CA SER A 56 -1.65 24.21 13.55
C SER A 56 -1.68 25.07 12.29
N GLU A 57 -1.87 24.45 11.13
CA GLU A 57 -1.92 25.15 9.86
C GLU A 57 -2.95 24.51 8.92
N PRO A 58 -3.73 25.32 8.18
CA PRO A 58 -4.65 24.79 7.17
C PRO A 58 -3.91 24.11 6.01
N LEU A 59 -4.54 23.07 5.46
CA LEU A 59 -4.12 22.39 4.24
C LEU A 59 -4.86 22.96 3.04
N GLU A 60 -4.19 22.96 1.88
CA GLU A 60 -4.80 23.35 0.61
C GLU A 60 -5.84 22.33 0.15
N GLU A 61 -5.49 21.04 0.17
CA GLU A 61 -6.41 19.93 -0.14
C GLU A 61 -6.69 19.04 1.08
N HIS A 62 -7.82 18.36 1.05
CA HIS A 62 -8.13 17.33 2.03
C HIS A 62 -7.18 16.13 1.88
N ALA A 63 -6.47 15.86 2.97
CA ALA A 63 -5.61 14.72 3.18
C ALA A 63 -6.38 13.54 3.79
N ASN A 64 -6.02 12.33 3.38
CA ASN A 64 -6.63 11.10 3.86
C ASN A 64 -5.81 10.38 4.94
N PHE A 65 -4.48 10.36 4.83
CA PHE A 65 -3.60 9.88 5.91
C PHE A 65 -2.21 10.54 5.88
N LEU A 66 -1.44 10.30 6.94
CA LEU A 66 -0.08 10.80 7.12
C LEU A 66 0.92 9.65 7.16
N VAL A 67 2.15 9.90 6.73
CA VAL A 67 3.29 8.96 6.87
C VAL A 67 4.38 9.62 7.70
N SER A 68 4.87 8.91 8.71
CA SER A 68 5.99 9.39 9.52
C SER A 68 7.29 9.27 8.73
N VAL A 69 8.03 10.38 8.64
CA VAL A 69 9.36 10.42 8.04
C VAL A 69 10.40 10.17 9.13
N PRO A 70 11.38 9.26 8.92
CA PRO A 70 12.45 9.04 9.88
C PRO A 70 13.17 10.34 10.24
N GLY A 71 13.53 10.47 11.52
CA GLY A 71 14.17 11.66 12.05
C GLY A 71 15.44 11.38 12.85
N GLY A 72 15.92 12.41 13.53
CA GLY A 72 17.16 12.36 14.31
C GLY A 72 18.36 12.10 13.41
N ASN A 73 19.14 11.06 13.73
CA ASN A 73 20.35 10.72 12.95
C ASN A 73 20.05 9.97 11.64
N ASP A 74 18.78 9.63 11.40
CA ASP A 74 18.39 8.74 10.30
C ASP A 74 17.56 9.43 9.21
N GLY A 75 17.26 10.71 9.35
CA GLY A 75 16.47 11.47 8.39
C GLY A 75 16.01 12.83 8.93
N PRO A 76 15.24 13.59 8.12
CA PRO A 76 14.91 14.99 8.38
C PRO A 76 13.71 15.17 9.33
N SER A 77 13.09 14.10 9.83
CA SER A 77 11.83 14.14 10.57
C SER A 77 10.67 14.68 9.70
N GLY A 78 9.56 15.05 10.33
CA GLY A 78 8.37 15.57 9.67
C GLY A 78 7.40 14.48 9.21
N VAL A 79 6.49 14.88 8.34
CA VAL A 79 5.42 14.00 7.84
C VAL A 79 5.23 14.18 6.34
N LEU A 80 4.88 13.07 5.67
CA LEU A 80 4.26 13.13 4.35
C LEU A 80 2.74 13.14 4.54
N ILE A 81 2.09 14.05 3.84
CA ILE A 81 0.65 14.26 3.82
C ILE A 81 0.15 13.72 2.49
N CYS A 82 -0.62 12.64 2.54
CA CYS A 82 -1.26 12.09 1.36
C CYS A 82 -2.61 12.79 1.17
N SER A 83 -2.74 13.52 0.05
CA SER A 83 -3.95 14.26 -0.31
C SER A 83 -4.45 13.84 -1.68
N GLU A 84 -5.64 14.31 -2.04
CA GLU A 84 -6.16 14.12 -3.40
C GLU A 84 -5.21 14.75 -4.43
N ASN A 85 -4.72 13.92 -5.34
CA ASN A 85 -3.77 14.21 -6.42
C ASN A 85 -2.37 14.66 -5.99
N TYR A 86 -2.08 14.83 -4.70
CA TYR A 86 -0.80 15.37 -4.23
C TYR A 86 -0.21 14.57 -3.07
N LEU A 87 1.12 14.57 -3.02
CA LEU A 87 1.92 14.17 -1.87
C LEU A 87 2.70 15.39 -1.38
N THR A 88 2.50 15.78 -0.13
CA THR A 88 3.14 16.97 0.44
C THR A 88 4.04 16.58 1.61
N TYR A 89 5.31 16.95 1.58
CA TYR A 89 6.20 16.88 2.72
C TYR A 89 6.09 18.17 3.52
N LYS A 90 5.90 18.01 4.84
CA LYS A 90 5.80 19.12 5.78
C LYS A 90 6.54 18.81 7.06
N ASN A 91 7.31 19.77 7.55
CA ASN A 91 7.99 19.72 8.83
C ASN A 91 7.84 21.05 9.57
N LEU A 92 8.10 21.05 10.87
CA LEU A 92 8.11 22.26 11.67
C LEU A 92 9.40 23.07 11.43
N GLY A 93 9.35 24.37 11.69
CA GLY A 93 10.51 25.26 11.60
C GLY A 93 10.59 25.98 10.25
N ASP A 94 11.81 26.10 9.71
CA ASP A 94 12.11 26.85 8.48
C ASP A 94 11.96 26.00 7.19
N GLN A 95 11.58 24.72 7.32
CA GLN A 95 11.35 23.84 6.17
C GLN A 95 10.13 24.33 5.37
N HIS A 96 10.34 24.57 4.08
CA HIS A 96 9.24 24.88 3.17
C HIS A 96 8.41 23.64 2.84
N ASP A 97 7.12 23.85 2.60
CA ASP A 97 6.22 22.81 2.08
C ASP A 97 6.68 22.38 0.68
N ILE A 98 6.88 21.07 0.50
CA ILE A 98 7.29 20.50 -0.78
C ILE A 98 6.15 19.62 -1.27
N ARG A 99 5.66 19.89 -2.48
CA ARG A 99 4.49 19.22 -3.04
C ARG A 99 4.87 18.51 -4.32
N CYS A 100 4.41 17.29 -4.49
CA CYS A 100 4.56 16.53 -5.73
C CYS A 100 3.20 15.98 -6.16
N PRO A 101 2.77 16.19 -7.42
CA PRO A 101 1.56 15.55 -7.92
C PRO A 101 1.75 14.05 -8.06
N ILE A 102 0.67 13.29 -7.83
CA ILE A 102 0.64 11.84 -8.00
C ILE A 102 0.64 11.52 -9.51
N PRO A 103 1.62 10.76 -10.03
CA PRO A 103 1.66 10.39 -11.43
C PRO A 103 0.44 9.56 -11.83
N ARG A 104 -0.09 9.80 -13.04
CA ARG A 104 -1.24 9.07 -13.60
C ARG A 104 -0.83 8.07 -14.68
N ARG A 105 -1.65 7.02 -14.87
CA ARG A 105 -1.45 6.07 -15.97
C ARG A 105 -1.69 6.78 -17.31
N ARG A 106 -0.85 6.50 -18.30
CA ARG A 106 -1.09 6.96 -19.68
C ARG A 106 -2.35 6.32 -20.25
N ASN A 107 -3.19 7.15 -20.86
CA ASN A 107 -4.44 6.72 -21.49
C ASN A 107 -5.37 5.97 -20.52
N ASP A 108 -5.46 6.46 -19.28
CA ASP A 108 -6.37 5.89 -18.30
C ASP A 108 -7.82 5.95 -18.81
N LEU A 109 -8.58 4.90 -18.52
CA LEU A 109 -9.98 4.77 -18.95
C LEU A 109 -10.95 5.34 -17.91
N ASP A 110 -10.46 5.61 -16.71
CA ASP A 110 -11.22 6.27 -15.64
C ASP A 110 -11.52 7.74 -16.01
N ASP A 111 -12.56 8.28 -15.38
CA ASP A 111 -12.97 9.67 -15.57
C ASP A 111 -11.81 10.64 -15.23
N PRO A 112 -11.37 11.50 -16.16
CA PRO A 112 -10.31 12.47 -15.90
C PRO A 112 -10.62 13.41 -14.72
N GLU A 113 -11.89 13.71 -14.45
CA GLU A 113 -12.30 14.60 -13.35
C GLU A 113 -12.18 13.94 -11.97
N ARG A 114 -12.09 12.60 -11.91
CA ARG A 114 -11.92 11.89 -10.65
C ARG A 114 -10.48 12.07 -10.14
N GLY A 115 -10.32 12.45 -8.88
CA GLY A 115 -9.01 12.51 -8.23
C GLY A 115 -8.39 11.15 -7.94
N MET A 116 -7.14 11.16 -7.50
CA MET A 116 -6.37 9.97 -7.11
C MET A 116 -5.81 10.15 -5.71
N ILE A 117 -5.88 9.12 -4.86
CA ILE A 117 -5.27 9.13 -3.53
C ILE A 117 -4.38 7.89 -3.36
N PHE A 118 -3.49 7.96 -2.38
CA PHE A 118 -2.85 6.76 -1.82
C PHE A 118 -3.82 6.07 -0.85
N VAL A 119 -3.81 4.74 -0.79
CA VAL A 119 -4.65 3.95 0.12
C VAL A 119 -3.88 3.38 1.31
N CYS A 120 -2.59 3.11 1.12
CA CYS A 120 -1.70 2.67 2.19
C CYS A 120 -0.25 3.04 1.86
N SER A 121 0.61 2.95 2.87
CA SER A 121 2.05 3.13 2.71
C SER A 121 2.82 2.15 3.58
N ALA A 122 4.06 1.88 3.20
CA ALA A 122 5.03 1.16 4.01
C ALA A 122 6.35 1.93 4.04
N THR A 123 6.86 2.18 5.24
CA THR A 123 8.17 2.81 5.44
C THR A 123 9.23 1.72 5.60
N HIS A 124 10.27 1.78 4.78
CA HIS A 124 11.45 0.94 4.95
C HIS A 124 12.67 1.78 5.29
N LYS A 125 13.30 1.45 6.43
CA LYS A 125 14.48 2.13 6.94
C LYS A 125 15.63 1.13 7.05
N THR A 126 16.74 1.49 6.43
CA THR A 126 18.04 0.82 6.57
C THR A 126 19.00 1.75 7.32
N LYS A 127 20.23 1.31 7.56
CA LYS A 127 21.25 2.17 8.19
C LYS A 127 21.75 3.29 7.29
N SER A 128 21.61 3.15 5.97
CA SER A 128 22.19 4.07 4.99
C SER A 128 21.16 4.92 4.26
N MET A 129 19.92 4.43 4.17
CA MET A 129 18.84 5.09 3.45
C MET A 129 17.48 4.66 4.00
N PHE A 130 16.48 5.48 3.73
CA PHE A 130 15.08 5.11 3.90
C PHE A 130 14.32 5.41 2.60
N PHE A 131 13.21 4.72 2.40
CA PHE A 131 12.26 4.99 1.33
C PHE A 131 10.88 4.56 1.75
N PHE A 132 9.88 4.98 1.00
CA PHE A 132 8.49 4.59 1.21
C PHE A 132 7.97 3.87 -0.02
N LEU A 133 7.10 2.89 0.20
CA LEU A 133 6.24 2.34 -0.84
C LEU A 133 4.83 2.85 -0.56
N ALA A 134 4.28 3.66 -1.45
CA ALA A 134 2.93 4.21 -1.33
C ALA A 134 2.05 3.64 -2.45
N GLN A 135 0.90 3.08 -2.12
CA GLN A 135 0.01 2.43 -3.08
C GLN A 135 -1.20 3.31 -3.40
N THR A 136 -1.53 3.50 -4.68
CA THR A 136 -2.72 4.23 -5.14
C THR A 136 -4.00 3.38 -5.10
N GLU A 137 -5.16 4.00 -5.30
CA GLU A 137 -6.46 3.30 -5.42
C GLU A 137 -6.50 2.25 -6.55
N GLN A 138 -5.67 2.42 -7.59
CA GLN A 138 -5.57 1.48 -8.71
C GLN A 138 -4.57 0.34 -8.47
N GLY A 139 -3.97 0.29 -7.28
CA GLY A 139 -3.00 -0.73 -6.88
C GLY A 139 -1.55 -0.44 -7.30
N ASP A 140 -1.26 0.74 -7.83
CA ASP A 140 0.09 1.11 -8.25
C ASP A 140 0.94 1.49 -7.05
N ILE A 141 2.06 0.80 -6.88
CA ILE A 141 3.05 1.14 -5.86
C ILE A 141 4.04 2.12 -6.46
N PHE A 142 4.24 3.24 -5.77
CA PHE A 142 5.33 4.17 -6.03
C PHE A 142 6.38 4.03 -4.94
N LYS A 143 7.64 3.95 -5.36
CA LYS A 143 8.78 4.19 -4.48
C LYS A 143 8.93 5.70 -4.32
N VAL A 144 8.76 6.17 -3.09
CA VAL A 144 8.96 7.57 -2.73
C VAL A 144 10.29 7.70 -2.01
N THR A 145 11.12 8.64 -2.46
CA THR A 145 12.38 9.02 -1.83
C THR A 145 12.41 10.53 -1.61
N LEU A 146 13.16 10.96 -0.61
CA LEU A 146 13.36 12.36 -0.28
C LEU A 146 14.83 12.68 -0.52
N GLU A 147 15.10 13.70 -1.31
CA GLU A 147 16.43 14.27 -1.40
C GLU A 147 16.62 15.27 -0.27
N ILE A 148 17.76 15.16 0.39
CA ILE A 148 18.09 15.94 1.58
C ILE A 148 19.41 16.63 1.30
N ASP A 149 19.43 17.94 1.43
CA ASP A 149 20.64 18.74 1.44
C ASP A 149 20.85 19.33 2.83
N GLU A 150 22.01 19.05 3.41
CA GLU A 150 22.31 19.31 4.82
C GLU A 150 21.26 18.64 5.75
N ASP A 151 20.32 19.42 6.28
CA ASP A 151 19.24 18.97 7.17
C ASP A 151 17.83 19.32 6.61
N MET A 152 17.76 19.82 5.38
CA MET A 152 16.51 20.25 4.74
C MET A 152 16.16 19.35 3.57
N VAL A 153 14.88 18.99 3.45
CA VAL A 153 14.39 18.30 2.27
C VAL A 153 14.32 19.29 1.12
N THR A 154 14.82 18.89 -0.06
CA THR A 154 14.85 19.74 -1.25
C THR A 154 13.82 19.30 -2.29
N GLU A 155 13.63 18.00 -2.46
CA GLU A 155 12.65 17.46 -3.40
C GLU A 155 12.08 16.11 -2.95
N ILE A 156 10.83 15.85 -3.34
CA ILE A 156 10.19 14.54 -3.25
C ILE A 156 10.31 13.88 -4.61
N LYS A 157 10.84 12.66 -4.64
CA LYS A 157 10.95 11.85 -5.85
C LYS A 157 10.00 10.67 -5.79
N LEU A 158 9.20 10.50 -6.83
CA LEU A 158 8.30 9.37 -7.03
C LEU A 158 8.74 8.58 -8.26
N LYS A 159 8.86 7.26 -8.10
CA LYS A 159 9.15 6.34 -9.19
C LYS A 159 8.19 5.16 -9.16
N TYR A 160 7.61 4.81 -10.30
CA TYR A 160 6.66 3.70 -10.39
C TYR A 160 7.37 2.36 -10.17
N PHE A 161 6.97 1.66 -9.11
CA PHE A 161 7.66 0.47 -8.61
C PHE A 161 7.10 -0.82 -9.22
N ASP A 162 5.82 -1.12 -9.02
CA ASP A 162 5.09 -2.25 -9.62
C ASP A 162 3.60 -2.10 -9.26
N THR A 163 2.73 -2.89 -9.88
CA THR A 163 1.28 -2.90 -9.57
C THR A 163 0.89 -4.21 -8.90
N VAL A 164 0.23 -4.12 -7.74
CA VAL A 164 -0.30 -5.27 -6.99
C VAL A 164 -1.77 -5.02 -6.64
N PRO A 165 -2.54 -6.02 -6.17
CA PRO A 165 -3.89 -5.78 -5.71
C PRO A 165 -3.95 -4.71 -4.61
N VAL A 166 -5.01 -3.89 -4.63
CA VAL A 166 -5.23 -2.83 -3.64
C VAL A 166 -5.16 -3.41 -2.23
N ALA A 167 -4.35 -2.80 -1.38
CA ALA A 167 -4.02 -3.29 -0.06
C ALA A 167 -4.49 -2.32 1.02
N THR A 168 -4.97 -2.89 2.13
CA THR A 168 -5.23 -2.13 3.36
C THR A 168 -3.93 -1.81 4.08
N ALA A 169 -2.94 -2.69 3.99
CA ALA A 169 -1.63 -2.50 4.58
C ALA A 169 -0.54 -3.22 3.78
N MET A 170 0.66 -2.62 3.81
CA MET A 170 1.87 -3.20 3.24
C MET A 170 2.96 -3.28 4.32
N CYS A 171 3.75 -4.35 4.29
CA CYS A 171 4.85 -4.54 5.23
C CYS A 171 6.13 -4.89 4.47
N VAL A 172 7.12 -4.00 4.48
CA VAL A 172 8.45 -4.26 3.92
C VAL A 172 9.35 -4.87 5.00
N MET A 173 9.80 -6.10 4.76
CA MET A 173 10.64 -6.86 5.67
C MET A 173 12.13 -6.70 5.35
N LYS A 174 12.98 -6.72 6.38
CA LYS A 174 14.45 -6.58 6.25
C LYS A 174 15.12 -7.67 5.41
N THR A 175 14.48 -8.81 5.25
CA THR A 175 14.96 -9.94 4.44
C THR A 175 14.65 -9.79 2.94
N GLY A 176 14.13 -8.63 2.51
CA GLY A 176 13.82 -8.36 1.10
C GLY A 176 12.46 -8.93 0.67
N PHE A 177 11.46 -8.88 1.56
CA PHE A 177 10.09 -9.30 1.25
C PHE A 177 9.11 -8.16 1.43
N LEU A 178 8.07 -8.15 0.61
CA LEU A 178 6.92 -7.27 0.70
C LEU A 178 5.68 -8.12 0.93
N PHE A 179 5.07 -7.97 2.10
CA PHE A 179 3.75 -8.55 2.37
C PHE A 179 2.67 -7.53 2.02
N VAL A 180 1.66 -7.96 1.25
CA VAL A 180 0.56 -7.15 0.75
C VAL A 180 -0.75 -7.74 1.29
N ALA A 181 -1.30 -7.07 2.31
CA ALA A 181 -2.60 -7.41 2.87
C ALA A 181 -3.70 -6.76 2.02
N ALA A 182 -4.12 -7.45 0.96
CA ALA A 182 -5.19 -7.00 0.07
C ALA A 182 -6.47 -6.62 0.86
N GLU A 183 -7.17 -5.56 0.47
CA GLU A 183 -8.43 -5.15 1.12
C GLU A 183 -9.52 -6.23 1.00
N PHE A 184 -9.51 -6.96 -0.11
CA PHE A 184 -10.42 -8.05 -0.43
C PHE A 184 -9.68 -9.13 -1.21
N GLY A 185 -10.17 -10.36 -1.14
CA GLY A 185 -9.55 -11.54 -1.76
C GLY A 185 -8.23 -11.93 -1.09
N ASN A 186 -7.49 -12.80 -1.78
CA ASN A 186 -6.22 -13.35 -1.32
C ASN A 186 -5.20 -12.27 -0.98
N HIS A 187 -4.32 -12.58 -0.03
CA HIS A 187 -3.16 -11.76 0.33
C HIS A 187 -1.91 -12.32 -0.34
N TYR A 188 -0.87 -11.51 -0.47
CA TYR A 188 0.30 -11.88 -1.27
C TYR A 188 1.59 -11.59 -0.52
N LEU A 189 2.54 -12.52 -0.66
CA LEU A 189 3.92 -12.32 -0.24
C LEU A 189 4.79 -12.27 -1.48
N TYR A 190 5.50 -11.16 -1.65
CA TYR A 190 6.45 -10.96 -2.74
C TYR A 190 7.87 -10.92 -2.21
N GLN A 191 8.82 -11.41 -2.99
CA GLN A 191 10.24 -11.14 -2.83
C GLN A 191 10.61 -9.90 -3.64
N ILE A 192 11.33 -8.97 -3.04
CA ILE A 192 11.89 -7.79 -3.71
C ILE A 192 13.17 -8.22 -4.42
N ALA A 193 13.09 -8.39 -5.73
CA ALA A 193 14.24 -8.75 -6.57
C ALA A 193 15.13 -7.53 -6.85
N HIS A 194 14.49 -6.37 -7.10
CA HIS A 194 15.15 -5.12 -7.42
C HIS A 194 14.51 -3.95 -6.67
N LEU A 195 15.31 -2.95 -6.29
CA LEU A 195 14.81 -1.74 -5.60
C LEU A 195 14.27 -0.67 -6.56
N GLY A 196 14.25 -0.95 -7.86
CA GLY A 196 13.74 -0.03 -8.89
C GLY A 196 14.62 1.17 -9.19
N ASP A 197 15.92 1.15 -8.84
CA ASP A 197 16.82 2.29 -9.07
C ASP A 197 17.48 2.26 -10.47
N ASP A 198 17.94 1.08 -10.91
CA ASP A 198 18.73 0.91 -12.14
C ASP A 198 17.87 0.40 -13.33
N ASP A 199 16.79 1.10 -13.66
CA ASP A 199 15.94 0.79 -14.82
C ASP A 199 15.64 2.03 -15.67
N ASP A 200 15.08 1.80 -16.87
CA ASP A 200 14.71 2.85 -17.83
C ASP A 200 13.38 3.55 -17.47
N GLU A 201 12.86 3.35 -16.25
CA GLU A 201 11.59 3.94 -15.83
C GLU A 201 11.78 5.41 -15.42
N PRO A 202 10.84 6.30 -15.79
CA PRO A 202 10.94 7.71 -15.45
C PRO A 202 10.82 7.90 -13.93
N GLU A 203 11.71 8.72 -13.39
CA GLU A 203 11.62 9.26 -12.03
C GLU A 203 11.03 10.67 -12.10
N PHE A 204 10.07 10.95 -11.23
CA PHE A 204 9.37 12.22 -11.17
C PHE A 204 9.80 12.97 -9.90
N SER A 205 10.18 14.23 -10.03
CA SER A 205 10.56 15.08 -8.90
C SER A 205 9.61 16.26 -8.74
N SER A 206 9.35 16.66 -7.49
CA SER A 206 8.64 17.89 -7.15
C SER A 206 9.30 19.16 -7.70
N ALA A 207 10.60 19.13 -8.00
CA ALA A 207 11.33 20.27 -8.57
C ALA A 207 11.16 20.39 -10.09
N MET A 208 10.60 19.38 -10.76
CA MET A 208 10.34 19.46 -12.21
C MET A 208 9.21 20.45 -12.49
N PRO A 209 9.40 21.43 -13.39
CA PRO A 209 8.37 22.40 -13.71
C PRO A 209 7.23 21.71 -14.45
N LEU A 210 6.02 21.82 -13.91
CA LEU A 210 4.76 21.44 -14.57
C LEU A 210 3.91 22.70 -14.74
N GLU A 211 3.10 22.74 -15.80
CA GLU A 211 2.07 23.77 -15.94
C GLU A 211 0.96 23.53 -14.91
N GLU A 212 0.22 24.58 -14.56
CA GLU A 212 -0.86 24.49 -13.57
C GLU A 212 -1.96 23.55 -14.06
N GLY A 213 -2.18 22.45 -13.34
CA GLY A 213 -3.14 21.40 -13.70
C GLY A 213 -2.56 20.22 -14.48
N ASP A 214 -1.28 20.27 -14.87
CA ASP A 214 -0.60 19.13 -15.46
C ASP A 214 -0.10 18.15 -14.39
N THR A 215 0.06 16.88 -14.78
CA THR A 215 0.63 15.84 -13.94
C THR A 215 1.61 14.98 -14.73
N PHE A 216 2.39 14.18 -14.00
CA PHE A 216 3.28 13.18 -14.56
C PHE A 216 2.51 11.97 -15.08
N PHE A 217 3.06 11.32 -16.12
CA PHE A 217 2.44 10.15 -16.72
C PHE A 217 3.40 8.96 -16.83
N PHE A 218 2.95 7.79 -16.37
CA PHE A 218 3.67 6.52 -16.46
C PHE A 218 2.87 5.45 -17.19
N ALA A 219 3.53 4.37 -17.60
CA ALA A 219 2.88 3.22 -18.23
C ALA A 219 2.92 2.01 -17.28
N PRO A 220 1.78 1.44 -16.89
CA PRO A 220 1.76 0.24 -16.04
C PRO A 220 2.39 -0.95 -16.78
N ARG A 221 3.06 -1.83 -16.04
CA ARG A 221 3.74 -3.01 -16.60
C ARG A 221 3.56 -4.25 -15.71
N PRO A 222 3.82 -5.46 -16.23
CA PRO A 222 3.92 -6.66 -15.39
C PRO A 222 5.05 -6.53 -14.36
N LEU A 223 4.96 -7.30 -13.28
CA LEU A 223 5.93 -7.27 -12.19
C LEU A 223 7.37 -7.44 -12.69
N LYS A 224 8.22 -6.47 -12.35
CA LYS A 224 9.67 -6.53 -12.61
C LYS A 224 10.50 -6.48 -11.34
N ASN A 225 10.06 -5.69 -10.36
CA ASN A 225 10.77 -5.49 -9.10
C ASN A 225 10.34 -6.53 -8.04
N LEU A 226 9.12 -7.05 -8.16
CA LEU A 226 8.54 -8.06 -7.27
C LEU A 226 8.42 -9.43 -7.95
N VAL A 227 8.69 -10.48 -7.18
CA VAL A 227 8.43 -11.87 -7.56
C VAL A 227 7.43 -12.46 -6.58
N LEU A 228 6.31 -13.02 -7.08
CA LEU A 228 5.32 -13.68 -6.23
C LEU A 228 5.93 -14.93 -5.61
N VAL A 229 5.92 -15.01 -4.27
CA VAL A 229 6.47 -16.13 -3.50
C VAL A 229 5.35 -16.98 -2.93
N ASP A 230 4.33 -16.34 -2.37
CA ASP A 230 3.20 -17.01 -1.74
C ASP A 230 1.91 -16.23 -1.95
N GLU A 231 0.80 -16.96 -2.03
CA GLU A 231 -0.55 -16.44 -2.11
C GLU A 231 -1.38 -17.05 -0.98
N MET A 232 -1.83 -16.22 -0.06
CA MET A 232 -2.60 -16.64 1.10
C MET A 232 -4.08 -16.55 0.78
N ASP A 233 -4.75 -17.70 0.79
CA ASP A 233 -6.17 -17.77 0.50
C ASP A 233 -7.03 -17.01 1.52
N SER A 234 -7.90 -16.15 1.01
CA SER A 234 -8.87 -15.40 1.77
C SER A 234 -10.22 -15.44 1.06
N LEU A 235 -11.26 -15.75 1.83
CA LEU A 235 -12.63 -15.82 1.35
C LEU A 235 -13.32 -14.44 1.38
N SER A 236 -12.64 -13.40 1.85
CA SER A 236 -13.24 -12.07 1.98
C SER A 236 -13.44 -11.40 0.61
N PRO A 237 -14.57 -10.72 0.36
CA PRO A 237 -15.83 -10.81 1.09
C PRO A 237 -16.63 -12.00 0.56
N ILE A 238 -17.30 -12.75 1.45
CA ILE A 238 -18.28 -13.77 1.06
C ILE A 238 -19.60 -13.05 0.78
N LEU A 239 -20.08 -13.09 -0.45
CA LEU A 239 -21.33 -12.45 -0.87
C LEU A 239 -22.51 -13.42 -0.79
N ALA A 240 -22.28 -14.69 -1.12
CA ALA A 240 -23.27 -15.75 -1.01
C ALA A 240 -22.59 -17.08 -0.74
N CYS A 241 -23.31 -17.97 -0.05
CA CYS A 241 -22.89 -19.33 0.23
C CYS A 241 -24.07 -20.28 0.02
N GLN A 242 -23.84 -21.38 -0.70
CA GLN A 242 -24.80 -22.47 -0.87
C GLN A 242 -24.16 -23.78 -0.41
N VAL A 243 -24.87 -24.52 0.44
CA VAL A 243 -24.43 -25.83 0.91
C VAL A 243 -25.19 -26.89 0.12
N ALA A 244 -24.47 -27.65 -0.70
CA ALA A 244 -25.05 -28.67 -1.56
C ALA A 244 -24.04 -29.79 -1.81
N ASP A 245 -24.53 -31.01 -2.04
CA ASP A 245 -23.70 -32.10 -2.55
C ASP A 245 -23.89 -32.22 -4.06
N LEU A 246 -23.15 -31.41 -4.82
CA LEU A 246 -23.20 -31.48 -6.29
C LEU A 246 -22.13 -32.42 -6.85
N ALA A 247 -21.12 -32.78 -6.03
CA ALA A 247 -20.05 -33.69 -6.41
C ALA A 247 -20.36 -35.18 -6.10
N ASN A 248 -21.47 -35.47 -5.40
CA ASN A 248 -21.83 -36.81 -4.93
C ASN A 248 -20.73 -37.43 -4.04
N GLU A 249 -20.19 -36.63 -3.11
CA GLU A 249 -19.10 -37.02 -2.19
C GLU A 249 -19.61 -37.48 -0.81
N ASP A 250 -20.94 -37.68 -0.65
CA ASP A 250 -21.68 -37.93 0.60
C ASP A 250 -21.62 -36.79 1.63
N THR A 251 -20.51 -36.07 1.71
CA THR A 251 -20.36 -34.83 2.49
C THR A 251 -20.64 -33.61 1.63
N PRO A 252 -21.60 -32.74 1.98
CA PRO A 252 -21.93 -31.56 1.17
C PRO A 252 -20.77 -30.56 1.13
N GLN A 253 -20.59 -29.91 -0.02
CA GLN A 253 -19.59 -28.88 -0.24
C GLN A 253 -20.18 -27.48 0.01
N LEU A 254 -19.32 -26.51 0.33
CA LEU A 254 -19.73 -25.11 0.42
C LEU A 254 -19.34 -24.40 -0.88
N TYR A 255 -20.33 -23.94 -1.62
CA TYR A 255 -20.16 -23.13 -2.82
C TYR A 255 -20.28 -21.66 -2.45
N MET A 256 -19.17 -20.95 -2.49
CA MET A 256 -19.09 -19.54 -2.09
C MET A 256 -18.86 -18.65 -3.30
N ALA A 257 -19.69 -17.63 -3.46
CA ALA A 257 -19.40 -16.50 -4.34
C ALA A 257 -18.68 -15.43 -3.52
N CYS A 258 -17.41 -15.18 -3.80
CA CYS A 258 -16.57 -14.29 -3.01
C CYS A 258 -15.61 -13.45 -3.86
N GLY A 259 -15.06 -12.39 -3.27
CA GLY A 259 -14.10 -11.49 -3.93
C GLY A 259 -14.75 -10.18 -4.41
N ARG A 260 -13.96 -9.37 -5.11
CA ARG A 260 -14.31 -8.00 -5.50
C ARG A 260 -13.89 -7.72 -6.94
N GLY A 261 -14.81 -7.15 -7.73
CA GLY A 261 -14.55 -6.70 -9.09
C GLY A 261 -13.92 -7.82 -9.95
N PRO A 262 -12.80 -7.57 -10.64
CA PRO A 262 -12.14 -8.56 -11.50
C PRO A 262 -11.50 -9.72 -10.74
N ARG A 263 -11.35 -9.62 -9.41
CA ARG A 263 -10.80 -10.67 -8.54
C ARG A 263 -11.88 -11.51 -7.84
N SER A 264 -13.10 -11.47 -8.35
CA SER A 264 -14.21 -12.30 -7.87
C SER A 264 -14.04 -13.76 -8.32
N SER A 265 -14.46 -14.71 -7.48
CA SER A 265 -14.35 -16.15 -7.72
C SER A 265 -15.54 -16.90 -7.13
N ILE A 266 -15.84 -18.08 -7.69
CA ILE A 266 -16.69 -19.08 -7.03
C ILE A 266 -15.76 -20.15 -6.47
N ARG A 267 -15.72 -20.29 -5.14
CA ARG A 267 -14.85 -21.25 -4.45
C ARG A 267 -15.69 -22.41 -3.90
N VAL A 268 -15.19 -23.62 -4.07
CA VAL A 268 -15.80 -24.84 -3.53
C VAL A 268 -14.96 -25.33 -2.36
N LEU A 269 -15.49 -25.22 -1.14
CA LEU A 269 -14.80 -25.73 0.04
C LEU A 269 -15.27 -27.14 0.35
N ARG A 270 -14.29 -28.03 0.48
CA ARG A 270 -14.46 -29.40 0.94
C ARG A 270 -13.78 -29.55 2.29
N HIS A 271 -14.42 -30.24 3.23
CA HIS A 271 -13.79 -30.53 4.50
C HIS A 271 -12.81 -31.69 4.32
N GLY A 272 -11.52 -31.44 4.56
CA GLY A 272 -10.50 -32.45 4.39
C GLY A 272 -9.09 -31.91 4.58
N LEU A 273 -8.12 -32.68 4.11
CA LEU A 273 -6.72 -32.27 4.02
C LEU A 273 -6.45 -31.71 2.62
N GLU A 274 -5.61 -30.69 2.56
CA GLU A 274 -5.13 -30.15 1.30
C GLU A 274 -4.32 -31.21 0.54
N VAL A 275 -4.57 -31.33 -0.76
CA VAL A 275 -3.86 -32.24 -1.65
C VAL A 275 -3.16 -31.39 -2.71
N SER A 276 -1.84 -31.39 -2.70
CA SER A 276 -1.03 -30.72 -3.72
C SER A 276 -0.87 -31.61 -4.94
N GLU A 277 -1.46 -31.20 -6.06
CA GLU A 277 -1.35 -31.90 -7.34
C GLU A 277 0.03 -31.67 -7.96
N MET A 278 0.86 -32.72 -8.02
CA MET A 278 2.23 -32.62 -8.56
C MET A 278 2.29 -32.88 -10.07
N ALA A 279 1.41 -33.74 -10.58
CA ALA A 279 1.34 -34.09 -12.00
C ALA A 279 -0.02 -34.71 -12.35
N VAL A 280 -0.51 -34.43 -13.56
CA VAL A 280 -1.72 -35.04 -14.13
C VAL A 280 -1.39 -35.65 -15.48
N SER A 281 -1.72 -36.92 -15.63
CA SER A 281 -1.62 -37.63 -16.91
C SER A 281 -2.84 -38.53 -17.07
N GLU A 282 -3.60 -38.29 -18.12
CA GLU A 282 -4.74 -39.14 -18.47
C GLU A 282 -4.25 -40.49 -18.98
N LEU A 283 -4.83 -41.57 -18.45
CA LEU A 283 -4.54 -42.93 -18.89
C LEU A 283 -5.65 -43.43 -19.82
N PRO A 284 -5.34 -44.11 -20.93
CA PRO A 284 -6.35 -44.73 -21.77
C PRO A 284 -6.99 -45.92 -21.06
N GLY A 285 -8.31 -46.09 -21.25
CA GLY A 285 -9.09 -47.17 -20.64
C GLY A 285 -9.41 -46.92 -19.16
N ASN A 286 -9.68 -47.99 -18.40
CA ASN A 286 -10.05 -47.93 -16.99
C ASN A 286 -8.98 -48.61 -16.12
N PRO A 287 -7.92 -47.89 -15.69
CA PRO A 287 -6.90 -48.44 -14.80
C PRO A 287 -7.54 -48.87 -13.47
N ASN A 288 -7.14 -50.03 -12.93
CA ASN A 288 -7.71 -50.59 -11.71
C ASN A 288 -6.75 -50.58 -10.50
N ALA A 289 -5.45 -50.36 -10.73
CA ALA A 289 -4.44 -50.34 -9.69
C ALA A 289 -3.17 -49.58 -10.15
N VAL A 290 -2.42 -49.07 -9.17
CA VAL A 290 -1.13 -48.39 -9.36
C VAL A 290 -0.16 -48.82 -8.26
N TRP A 291 1.10 -49.03 -8.61
CA TRP A 291 2.18 -49.36 -7.67
C TRP A 291 3.42 -48.55 -7.98
N THR A 292 4.15 -48.15 -6.93
CA THR A 292 5.46 -47.52 -7.04
C THR A 292 6.51 -48.47 -6.46
N VAL A 293 7.55 -48.78 -7.26
CA VAL A 293 8.62 -49.71 -6.86
C VAL A 293 9.96 -49.03 -7.06
N LYS A 294 10.74 -48.91 -5.98
CA LYS A 294 12.12 -48.40 -6.05
C LYS A 294 13.02 -49.42 -6.72
N LYS A 295 14.06 -48.95 -7.42
CA LYS A 295 15.06 -49.82 -8.05
C LYS A 295 16.04 -50.41 -7.02
N ARG A 296 16.41 -49.67 -5.98
CA ARG A 296 17.19 -50.12 -4.81
C ARG A 296 16.58 -49.60 -3.53
N VAL A 297 16.84 -50.28 -2.41
CA VAL A 297 16.37 -49.86 -1.07
C VAL A 297 16.88 -48.45 -0.73
N ASP A 298 18.12 -48.17 -1.10
CA ASP A 298 18.79 -46.89 -0.84
C ASP A 298 18.41 -45.77 -1.81
N ASP A 299 17.66 -46.07 -2.88
CA ASP A 299 17.23 -45.03 -3.82
C ASP A 299 16.18 -44.15 -3.12
N VAL A 300 16.41 -42.84 -3.13
CA VAL A 300 15.39 -41.86 -2.75
C VAL A 300 14.34 -41.87 -3.87
N ALA A 301 13.06 -41.99 -3.51
CA ALA A 301 11.98 -41.93 -4.52
C ALA A 301 11.95 -40.51 -5.10
N GLY A 302 12.63 -40.31 -6.22
CA GLY A 302 12.54 -39.08 -7.00
C GLY A 302 11.18 -39.04 -7.68
N LEU A 303 10.37 -38.05 -7.33
CA LEU A 303 9.30 -37.56 -8.19
C LEU A 303 10.01 -36.83 -9.34
N GLY A 304 9.96 -37.44 -10.53
CA GLY A 304 10.38 -36.78 -11.77
C GLY A 304 9.34 -35.78 -12.23
#